data_AF-A0A7M3NTC0-F1
#
_entry.id   AF-A0A7M3NTC0-F1
#
_cell.length_a   1.000
_cell.length_b   1.000
_cell.length_c   1.000
_cell.angle_alpha   90.00
_cell.angle_beta   90.00
_cell.angle_gamma   90.00
#
_symmetry.space_group_name_H-M   'P 1'
#
loop_
_entity.id
_entity.type
_entity.pdbx_description
1 polymer ?
#
loop_
_entity_poly.entity_id
_entity_poly.type
_entity_poly.pdbx_seq_one_letter_code
_entity_poly.pdbx_strand_id
1 'polypeptide(L)'
;MIEELDDVLADPARLLAADRAAVRAGIAAADGVGREVFLQAEAIFGDAAVTPAEFAAWLHFAAKATGHEEYAEGIAKAEPGMPWRTVWAWWRPVNWFVAHPSLNGDYHQVHRRLYEGRELVEVVDWRGPLWLDAETGRRVAVRGEGALPDAGLSREALAAPDLHDWDLTAPESWESAAAVAVEGGRTRYLVQDTHGIAVIETDSDVLRDWPRGEGIDSASSEEALPDAEPELRRPAGPLTPARVDDAFGERYVVRIPGGDLPAGLEHPGTRRHLSDIGLPTVWVCHGAEYEARPAGAIRPPADGDLSEDGLPGGVSASDLIGFGAFEHGELYLHRHDGSVHIWTRVGSTRGKALVPLAPDLDVFTRVLEAVYRYSNACWHPYPVEGGQDAVAELFLEEMDDLAPGLFDRGTPSGEMWSWLYAGITELGVDGF
;
A
#
# COMPACT_ATOMS: atom_id res chain seq x y z
N MET A 1 -36.34 -8.63 -5.47
CA MET A 1 -35.44 -7.61 -6.05
C MET A 1 -34.10 -7.58 -5.32
N ILE A 2 -34.02 -7.27 -4.01
CA ILE A 2 -32.74 -7.36 -3.27
C ILE A 2 -32.27 -8.82 -3.11
N GLU A 3 -33.12 -9.72 -2.58
CA GLU A 3 -32.80 -11.16 -2.48
C GLU A 3 -32.50 -11.81 -3.85
N GLU A 4 -33.05 -11.28 -4.92
CA GLU A 4 -32.82 -11.76 -6.29
C GLU A 4 -31.47 -11.30 -6.84
N LEU A 5 -31.01 -10.10 -6.44
CA LEU A 5 -29.71 -9.57 -6.81
C LEU A 5 -28.58 -10.24 -5.99
N ASP A 6 -28.79 -10.47 -4.70
CA ASP A 6 -27.84 -11.20 -3.87
C ASP A 6 -27.62 -12.63 -4.41
N ASP A 7 -28.70 -13.30 -4.84
CA ASP A 7 -28.64 -14.61 -5.50
C ASP A 7 -27.89 -14.57 -6.86
N VAL A 8 -27.93 -13.45 -7.58
CA VAL A 8 -27.17 -13.25 -8.82
C VAL A 8 -25.70 -13.03 -8.52
N LEU A 9 -25.38 -12.20 -7.53
CA LEU A 9 -24.00 -11.88 -7.14
C LEU A 9 -23.29 -13.06 -6.47
N ALA A 10 -24.02 -13.92 -5.75
CA ALA A 10 -23.45 -15.10 -5.11
C ALA A 10 -23.02 -16.19 -6.11
N ASP A 11 -23.53 -16.19 -7.34
CA ASP A 11 -23.23 -17.19 -8.37
C ASP A 11 -22.56 -16.53 -9.59
N PRO A 12 -21.24 -16.71 -9.79
CA PRO A 12 -20.52 -16.14 -10.93
C PRO A 12 -21.16 -16.41 -12.29
N ALA A 13 -21.79 -17.58 -12.50
CA ALA A 13 -22.44 -17.89 -13.77
C ALA A 13 -23.72 -17.06 -13.98
N ARG A 14 -24.45 -16.74 -12.91
CA ARG A 14 -25.62 -15.85 -12.98
C ARG A 14 -25.19 -14.41 -13.16
N LEU A 15 -24.15 -13.96 -12.45
CA LEU A 15 -23.60 -12.61 -12.60
C LEU A 15 -23.18 -12.34 -14.05
N LEU A 16 -22.45 -13.27 -14.67
CA LEU A 16 -21.98 -13.14 -16.06
C LEU A 16 -23.11 -13.20 -17.10
N ALA A 17 -24.23 -13.85 -16.78
CA ALA A 17 -25.42 -13.88 -17.62
C ALA A 17 -26.35 -12.67 -17.40
N ALA A 18 -26.15 -11.92 -16.31
CA ALA A 18 -26.96 -10.76 -15.98
C ALA A 18 -26.55 -9.54 -16.81
N ASP A 19 -27.51 -8.63 -17.01
CA ASP A 19 -27.22 -7.35 -17.62
C ASP A 19 -26.41 -6.49 -16.65
N ARG A 20 -25.19 -6.12 -17.05
CA ARG A 20 -24.24 -5.37 -16.22
C ARG A 20 -24.82 -4.04 -15.72
N ALA A 21 -25.57 -3.33 -16.56
CA ALA A 21 -26.21 -2.06 -16.18
C ALA A 21 -27.34 -2.26 -15.17
N ALA A 22 -28.11 -3.34 -15.29
CA ALA A 22 -29.13 -3.73 -14.31
C ALA A 22 -28.52 -4.11 -12.95
N VAL A 23 -27.40 -4.85 -12.95
CA VAL A 23 -26.65 -5.16 -11.72
C VAL A 23 -26.17 -3.87 -11.06
N ARG A 24 -25.53 -2.98 -11.82
CA ARG A 24 -25.06 -1.67 -11.34
C ARG A 24 -26.18 -0.85 -10.70
N ALA A 25 -27.37 -0.80 -11.31
CA ALA A 25 -28.50 -0.05 -10.79
C ALA A 25 -29.03 -0.56 -9.43
N GLY A 26 -28.79 -1.82 -9.09
CA GLY A 26 -29.21 -2.42 -7.82
C GLY A 26 -28.11 -2.60 -6.78
N ILE A 27 -26.84 -2.42 -7.16
CA ILE A 27 -25.66 -2.87 -6.39
C ILE A 27 -25.54 -2.22 -5.00
N ALA A 28 -26.07 -1.01 -4.83
CA ALA A 28 -26.02 -0.27 -3.57
C ALA A 28 -26.79 -0.96 -2.42
N ALA A 29 -27.77 -1.80 -2.75
CA ALA A 29 -28.61 -2.50 -1.76
C ALA A 29 -28.17 -3.94 -1.49
N ALA A 30 -27.18 -4.45 -2.23
CA ALA A 30 -26.66 -5.80 -2.10
C ALA A 30 -25.54 -5.87 -1.05
N ASP A 31 -25.13 -7.10 -0.70
CA ASP A 31 -23.99 -7.36 0.18
C ASP A 31 -23.20 -8.60 -0.30
N GLY A 32 -22.02 -8.83 0.27
CA GLY A 32 -21.21 -10.03 0.08
C GLY A 32 -20.16 -9.96 -1.01
N VAL A 33 -19.44 -11.08 -1.17
CA VAL A 33 -18.24 -11.18 -2.04
C VAL A 33 -18.52 -10.78 -3.48
N GLY A 34 -19.65 -11.19 -4.05
CA GLY A 34 -19.99 -10.85 -5.44
C GLY A 34 -20.17 -9.34 -5.65
N ARG A 35 -20.76 -8.64 -4.67
CA ARG A 35 -20.87 -7.18 -4.69
C ARG A 35 -19.48 -6.54 -4.66
N GLU A 36 -18.64 -6.96 -3.72
CA GLU A 36 -17.27 -6.44 -3.58
C GLU A 36 -16.46 -6.62 -4.86
N VAL A 37 -16.45 -7.84 -5.42
CA VAL A 37 -15.73 -8.16 -6.65
C VAL A 37 -16.25 -7.34 -7.84
N PHE A 38 -17.57 -7.19 -7.96
CA PHE A 38 -18.17 -6.38 -9.02
C PHE A 38 -17.73 -4.91 -8.94
N LEU A 39 -17.83 -4.30 -7.75
CA LEU A 39 -17.44 -2.90 -7.54
C LEU A 39 -15.94 -2.67 -7.74
N GLN A 40 -15.10 -3.60 -7.27
CA GLN A 40 -13.64 -3.54 -7.46
C GLN A 40 -13.27 -3.69 -8.93
N ALA A 41 -13.96 -4.56 -9.69
CA ALA A 41 -13.76 -4.64 -11.13
C ALA A 41 -14.12 -3.29 -11.79
N GLU A 42 -15.36 -2.79 -11.61
CA GLU A 42 -15.79 -1.53 -12.24
C GLU A 42 -14.89 -0.34 -11.89
N ALA A 43 -14.36 -0.29 -10.67
CA ALA A 43 -13.46 0.78 -10.23
C ALA A 43 -12.06 0.72 -10.87
N ILE A 44 -11.59 -0.45 -11.32
CA ILE A 44 -10.28 -0.62 -11.96
C ILE A 44 -10.36 -0.41 -13.47
N PHE A 45 -11.37 -0.96 -14.16
CA PHE A 45 -11.42 -0.88 -15.63
C PHE A 45 -12.39 0.18 -16.18
N GLY A 46 -13.39 0.63 -15.42
CA GLY A 46 -14.39 1.61 -15.88
C GLY A 46 -15.66 1.02 -16.50
N ASP A 47 -16.35 1.75 -17.39
CA ASP A 47 -17.68 1.40 -17.94
C ASP A 47 -17.68 0.97 -19.40
N ALA A 48 -16.50 0.75 -19.99
CA ALA A 48 -16.37 0.34 -21.38
C ALA A 48 -17.36 -0.78 -21.74
N ALA A 49 -17.94 -0.66 -22.93
CA ALA A 49 -18.82 -1.65 -23.51
C ALA A 49 -18.01 -2.84 -24.03
N VAL A 50 -17.58 -3.71 -23.11
CA VAL A 50 -16.80 -4.92 -23.41
C VAL A 50 -17.67 -6.15 -23.55
N THR A 51 -17.10 -7.22 -24.10
CA THR A 51 -17.77 -8.53 -24.16
C THR A 51 -17.93 -9.14 -22.75
N PRO A 52 -18.90 -10.05 -22.53
CA PRO A 52 -19.01 -10.77 -21.25
C PRO A 52 -17.73 -11.52 -20.87
N ALA A 53 -17.01 -12.06 -21.85
CA ALA A 53 -15.75 -12.79 -21.64
C ALA A 53 -14.62 -11.88 -21.14
N GLU A 54 -14.54 -10.65 -21.64
CA GLU A 54 -13.56 -9.68 -21.17
C GLU A 54 -13.93 -9.13 -19.79
N PHE A 55 -15.21 -8.83 -19.55
CA PHE A 55 -15.67 -8.43 -18.22
C PHE A 55 -15.45 -9.53 -17.18
N ALA A 56 -15.59 -10.80 -17.55
CA ALA A 56 -15.24 -11.93 -16.69
C ALA A 56 -13.76 -11.92 -16.28
N ALA A 57 -12.85 -11.50 -17.16
CA ALA A 57 -11.44 -11.37 -16.85
C ALA A 57 -11.20 -10.28 -15.78
N TRP A 58 -11.91 -9.15 -15.86
CA TRP A 58 -11.87 -8.10 -14.84
C TRP A 58 -12.47 -8.53 -13.50
N LEU A 59 -13.59 -9.25 -13.50
CA LEU A 59 -14.13 -9.86 -12.28
C LEU A 59 -13.13 -10.86 -11.66
N HIS A 60 -12.48 -11.66 -12.50
CA HIS A 60 -11.45 -12.61 -12.05
C HIS A 60 -10.25 -11.88 -11.45
N PHE A 61 -9.80 -10.78 -12.06
CA PHE A 61 -8.73 -9.94 -11.54
C PHE A 61 -9.09 -9.33 -10.18
N ALA A 62 -10.27 -8.72 -10.07
CA ALA A 62 -10.76 -8.12 -8.84
C ALA A 62 -10.88 -9.15 -7.71
N ALA A 63 -11.41 -10.35 -8.00
CA ALA A 63 -11.48 -11.44 -7.02
C ALA A 63 -10.09 -11.89 -6.54
N LYS A 64 -9.11 -11.97 -7.45
CA LYS A 64 -7.73 -12.32 -7.08
C LYS A 64 -7.03 -11.23 -6.28
N ALA A 65 -7.21 -9.97 -6.64
CA ALA A 65 -6.64 -8.82 -5.93
C ALA A 65 -7.22 -8.65 -4.51
N THR A 66 -8.48 -9.02 -4.31
CA THR A 66 -9.17 -8.96 -3.00
C THR A 66 -9.03 -10.24 -2.17
N GLY A 67 -8.42 -11.30 -2.73
CA GLY A 67 -8.17 -12.57 -2.04
C GLY A 67 -9.33 -13.56 -2.04
N HIS A 68 -10.35 -13.35 -2.87
CA HIS A 68 -11.53 -14.21 -3.02
C HIS A 68 -11.29 -15.36 -4.01
N GLU A 69 -10.34 -16.24 -3.68
CA GLU A 69 -9.87 -17.33 -4.56
C GLU A 69 -10.99 -18.27 -5.03
N GLU A 70 -11.89 -18.69 -4.14
CA GLU A 70 -13.02 -19.57 -4.50
C GLU A 70 -13.98 -18.90 -5.50
N TYR A 71 -14.18 -17.58 -5.36
CA TYR A 71 -15.03 -16.82 -6.27
C TYR A 71 -14.35 -16.64 -7.64
N ALA A 72 -13.03 -16.39 -7.65
CA ALA A 72 -12.23 -16.36 -8.88
C ALA A 72 -12.27 -17.69 -9.65
N GLU A 73 -12.13 -18.82 -8.95
CA GLU A 73 -12.29 -20.16 -9.55
C GLU A 73 -13.70 -20.36 -10.14
N GLY A 74 -14.72 -19.87 -9.44
CA GLY A 74 -16.10 -19.87 -9.93
C GLY A 74 -16.28 -19.09 -11.23
N ILE A 75 -15.70 -17.89 -11.32
CA ILE A 75 -15.68 -17.07 -12.56
C ILE A 75 -14.96 -17.82 -13.68
N ALA A 76 -13.78 -18.37 -13.40
CA ALA A 76 -12.99 -19.09 -14.40
C ALA A 76 -13.67 -20.33 -14.97
N LYS A 77 -14.51 -20.98 -14.16
CA LYS A 77 -15.35 -22.10 -14.59
C LYS A 77 -16.57 -21.65 -15.38
N ALA A 78 -17.18 -20.53 -15.00
CA ALA A 78 -18.37 -20.00 -15.65
C ALA A 78 -18.06 -19.44 -17.05
N GLU A 79 -16.90 -18.82 -17.23
CA GLU A 79 -16.45 -18.27 -18.52
C GLU A 79 -15.04 -18.76 -18.87
N PRO A 80 -14.91 -19.95 -19.47
CA PRO A 80 -13.61 -20.47 -19.87
C PRO A 80 -12.96 -19.67 -21.02
N GLY A 81 -13.76 -18.88 -21.77
CA GLY A 81 -13.33 -18.09 -22.92
C GLY A 81 -12.81 -16.69 -22.60
N MET A 82 -12.44 -16.39 -21.36
CA MET A 82 -11.78 -15.14 -21.02
C MET A 82 -10.50 -14.91 -21.86
N PRO A 83 -10.27 -13.70 -22.39
CA PRO A 83 -9.08 -13.40 -23.20
C PRO A 83 -7.77 -13.52 -22.40
N TRP A 84 -7.86 -13.29 -21.08
CA TRP A 84 -6.76 -13.45 -20.13
C TRP A 84 -7.28 -13.86 -18.75
N ARG A 85 -6.41 -14.41 -17.92
CA ARG A 85 -6.72 -14.84 -16.54
C ARG A 85 -5.64 -14.42 -15.58
N THR A 86 -6.02 -13.99 -14.39
CA THR A 86 -5.05 -13.60 -13.36
C THR A 86 -4.46 -14.83 -12.67
N VAL A 87 -3.15 -15.05 -12.79
CA VAL A 87 -2.46 -16.11 -12.03
C VAL A 87 -2.34 -15.69 -10.57
N TRP A 88 -1.86 -14.47 -10.33
CA TRP A 88 -1.80 -13.81 -9.04
C TRP A 88 -1.73 -12.29 -9.22
N ALA A 89 -2.15 -11.54 -8.20
CA ALA A 89 -2.12 -10.08 -8.19
C ALA A 89 -1.73 -9.56 -6.80
N TRP A 90 -0.63 -8.80 -6.74
CA TRP A 90 -0.27 -7.93 -5.63
C TRP A 90 -0.66 -6.50 -6.03
N TRP A 91 -1.96 -6.25 -6.04
CA TRP A 91 -2.58 -5.04 -6.58
C TRP A 91 -3.39 -4.35 -5.50
N ARG A 92 -3.24 -3.04 -5.32
CA ARG A 92 -3.99 -2.26 -4.32
C ARG A 92 -5.48 -2.26 -4.69
N PRO A 93 -6.37 -2.87 -3.88
CA PRO A 93 -7.80 -2.72 -4.10
C PRO A 93 -8.23 -1.27 -3.78
N VAL A 94 -9.26 -0.82 -4.48
CA VAL A 94 -9.85 0.50 -4.28
C VAL A 94 -10.34 0.61 -2.83
N ASN A 95 -10.05 1.74 -2.17
CA ASN A 95 -10.41 2.02 -0.77
C ASN A 95 -9.75 1.11 0.30
N TRP A 96 -8.69 0.35 -0.05
CA TRP A 96 -7.93 -0.50 0.91
C TRP A 96 -6.56 0.08 1.29
N PHE A 97 -6.13 1.14 0.62
CA PHE A 97 -4.95 1.98 0.86
C PHE A 97 -3.60 1.28 1.11
N VAL A 98 -3.47 -0.04 1.08
CA VAL A 98 -2.20 -0.75 1.26
C VAL A 98 -1.68 -1.14 -0.13
N ALA A 99 -0.64 -0.45 -0.62
CA ALA A 99 0.09 -0.83 -1.82
C ALA A 99 1.42 -1.49 -1.44
N HIS A 100 1.46 -2.82 -1.44
CA HIS A 100 2.68 -3.59 -1.21
C HIS A 100 2.77 -4.68 -2.29
N PRO A 101 3.85 -4.72 -3.10
CA PRO A 101 4.86 -3.66 -3.20
C PRO A 101 4.22 -2.35 -3.69
N SER A 102 4.82 -1.22 -3.32
CA SER A 102 4.44 0.08 -3.87
C SER A 102 5.42 0.40 -5.00
N LEU A 103 4.89 0.62 -6.21
CA LEU A 103 5.68 1.01 -7.38
C LEU A 103 5.68 2.54 -7.55
N ASN A 104 5.68 3.27 -6.44
CA ASN A 104 5.66 4.73 -6.45
C ASN A 104 7.04 5.30 -6.84
N GLY A 105 7.03 6.27 -7.75
CA GLY A 105 8.20 7.06 -8.16
C GLY A 105 9.26 6.27 -8.92
N ASP A 106 10.32 6.97 -9.32
CA ASP A 106 11.38 6.42 -10.20
C ASP A 106 12.37 5.47 -9.50
N TYR A 107 12.18 5.20 -8.21
CA TYR A 107 13.15 4.44 -7.39
C TYR A 107 12.85 2.94 -7.33
N HIS A 108 11.67 2.51 -7.76
CA HIS A 108 11.34 1.10 -7.78
C HIS A 108 12.02 0.40 -8.96
N GLN A 109 12.40 -0.86 -8.77
CA GLN A 109 12.88 -1.69 -9.86
C GLN A 109 12.27 -3.07 -9.76
N VAL A 110 11.75 -3.57 -10.88
CA VAL A 110 11.23 -4.93 -11.00
C VAL A 110 12.19 -5.74 -11.84
N HIS A 111 12.76 -6.79 -11.27
CA HIS A 111 13.67 -7.71 -11.96
C HIS A 111 13.12 -9.12 -11.92
N ARG A 112 13.50 -9.93 -12.90
CA ARG A 112 13.27 -11.38 -12.88
C ARG A 112 14.57 -12.06 -12.54
N ARG A 113 14.56 -12.92 -11.51
CA ARG A 113 15.76 -13.54 -10.94
C ARG A 113 15.60 -15.04 -10.83
N LEU A 114 16.71 -15.77 -10.86
CA LEU A 114 16.72 -17.22 -10.61
C LEU A 114 17.22 -17.53 -9.20
N TYR A 115 16.44 -18.29 -8.45
CA TYR A 115 16.79 -18.80 -7.12
C TYR A 115 16.46 -20.28 -7.02
N GLU A 116 17.48 -21.11 -6.75
CA GLU A 116 17.31 -22.56 -6.57
C GLU A 116 16.54 -23.25 -7.73
N GLY A 117 16.73 -22.75 -8.95
CA GLY A 117 16.05 -23.26 -10.16
C GLY A 117 14.62 -22.78 -10.36
N ARG A 118 14.14 -21.84 -9.53
CA ARG A 118 12.85 -21.17 -9.66
C ARG A 118 13.03 -19.74 -10.11
N GLU A 119 12.06 -19.24 -10.84
CA GLU A 119 12.00 -17.83 -11.21
C GLU A 119 11.29 -17.03 -10.13
N LEU A 120 11.91 -15.94 -9.71
CA LEU A 120 11.36 -14.98 -8.77
C LEU A 120 11.21 -13.62 -9.47
N VAL A 121 10.17 -12.89 -9.11
CA VAL A 121 10.03 -11.46 -9.35
C VAL A 121 10.59 -10.73 -8.13
N GLU A 122 11.69 -10.02 -8.35
CA GLU A 122 12.30 -9.10 -7.39
C GLU A 122 11.64 -7.73 -7.56
N VAL A 123 11.09 -7.18 -6.48
CA VAL A 123 10.65 -5.79 -6.44
C VAL A 123 11.49 -5.06 -5.42
N VAL A 124 12.35 -4.15 -5.88
CA VAL A 124 13.24 -3.37 -5.04
C VAL A 124 12.60 -2.02 -4.77
N ASP A 125 12.43 -1.70 -3.49
CA ASP A 125 12.15 -0.34 -3.03
C ASP A 125 13.10 0.04 -1.88
N TRP A 126 12.84 1.16 -1.21
CA TRP A 126 13.66 1.64 -0.09
C TRP A 126 13.67 0.67 1.11
N ARG A 127 12.61 -0.13 1.32
CA ARG A 127 12.48 -1.14 2.40
C ARG A 127 13.32 -2.38 2.12
N GLY A 128 13.66 -2.61 0.86
CA GLY A 128 14.50 -3.70 0.39
C GLY A 128 13.81 -4.58 -0.64
N PRO A 129 14.49 -5.63 -1.11
CA PRO A 129 13.94 -6.49 -2.12
C PRO A 129 12.80 -7.35 -1.53
N LEU A 130 11.62 -7.21 -2.12
CA LEU A 130 10.53 -8.16 -2.01
C LEU A 130 10.69 -9.23 -3.09
N TRP A 131 10.63 -10.49 -2.69
CA TRP A 131 10.80 -11.62 -3.59
C TRP A 131 9.48 -12.37 -3.71
N LEU A 132 8.92 -12.41 -4.91
CA LEU A 132 7.70 -13.14 -5.22
C LEU A 132 8.02 -14.31 -6.14
N ASP A 133 7.49 -15.48 -5.83
CA ASP A 133 7.55 -16.62 -6.75
C ASP A 133 6.77 -16.29 -8.03
N ALA A 134 7.41 -16.36 -9.20
CA ALA A 134 6.80 -15.89 -10.45
C ALA A 134 5.56 -16.71 -10.85
N GLU A 135 5.48 -17.97 -10.41
CA GLU A 135 4.36 -18.86 -10.72
C GLU A 135 3.16 -18.63 -9.78
N THR A 136 3.41 -18.36 -8.50
CA THR A 136 2.36 -18.36 -7.46
C THR A 136 2.12 -17.00 -6.81
N GLY A 137 3.02 -16.03 -7.01
CA GLY A 137 2.99 -14.72 -6.35
C GLY A 137 3.28 -14.80 -4.86
N ARG A 138 3.69 -15.95 -4.31
CA ARG A 138 3.96 -16.08 -2.87
C ARG A 138 5.30 -15.46 -2.51
N ARG A 139 5.38 -14.80 -1.35
CA ARG A 139 6.66 -14.29 -0.82
C ARG A 139 7.64 -15.44 -0.61
N VAL A 140 8.88 -15.25 -1.06
CA VAL A 140 9.98 -16.22 -0.91
C VAL A 140 11.10 -15.61 -0.07
N ALA A 141 11.51 -16.31 0.99
CA ALA A 141 12.70 -15.93 1.74
C ALA A 141 13.96 -16.39 0.99
N VAL A 142 14.68 -15.46 0.38
CA VAL A 142 15.96 -15.72 -0.28
C VAL A 142 17.08 -15.75 0.77
N ARG A 143 17.94 -16.78 0.71
CA ARG A 143 19.07 -16.93 1.63
C ARG A 143 20.38 -16.44 1.00
N GLY A 144 21.12 -15.61 1.74
CA GLY A 144 22.47 -15.18 1.38
C GLY A 144 22.56 -13.71 0.97
N GLU A 145 23.77 -13.16 1.09
CA GLU A 145 24.09 -11.79 0.69
C GLU A 145 24.69 -11.84 -0.74
N GLY A 146 23.92 -11.40 -1.74
CA GLY A 146 24.38 -11.33 -3.12
C GLY A 146 23.25 -11.12 -4.11
N ALA A 147 23.54 -10.44 -5.22
CA ALA A 147 22.59 -10.27 -6.31
C ALA A 147 22.30 -11.64 -6.95
N LEU A 148 21.02 -11.97 -7.09
CA LEU A 148 20.60 -13.17 -7.81
C LEU A 148 20.86 -12.99 -9.32
N PRO A 149 21.20 -14.08 -10.04
CA PRO A 149 21.33 -14.02 -11.49
C PRO A 149 19.99 -13.66 -12.14
N ASP A 150 20.03 -12.89 -13.23
CA ASP A 150 18.85 -12.60 -14.05
C ASP A 150 18.22 -13.89 -14.59
N ALA A 151 16.89 -13.96 -14.54
CA ALA A 151 16.13 -14.93 -15.29
C ALA A 151 16.03 -14.45 -16.75
N GLY A 152 16.82 -15.07 -17.62
CA GLY A 152 16.72 -14.81 -19.06
C GLY A 152 15.32 -15.15 -19.59
N LEU A 153 14.88 -14.43 -20.61
CA LEU A 153 13.67 -14.79 -21.35
C LEU A 153 13.94 -16.00 -22.25
N SER A 154 12.97 -16.92 -22.33
CA SER A 154 13.02 -17.97 -23.34
C SER A 154 12.88 -17.34 -24.74
N ARG A 155 13.33 -18.07 -25.77
CA ARG A 155 13.18 -17.60 -27.15
C ARG A 155 11.70 -17.46 -27.52
N GLU A 156 10.87 -18.33 -26.96
CA GLU A 156 9.42 -18.34 -27.13
C GLU A 156 8.80 -17.09 -26.49
N ALA A 157 9.20 -16.71 -25.28
CA ALA A 157 8.72 -15.49 -24.63
C ALA A 157 9.13 -14.22 -25.39
N LEU A 158 10.36 -14.17 -25.91
CA LEU A 158 10.83 -13.07 -26.76
C LEU A 158 10.10 -12.96 -28.11
N ALA A 159 9.44 -14.03 -28.56
CA ALA A 159 8.72 -14.09 -29.82
C ALA A 159 7.20 -14.05 -29.63
N ALA A 160 6.72 -14.03 -28.39
CA ALA A 160 5.30 -13.91 -28.10
C ALA A 160 4.80 -12.51 -28.50
N PRO A 161 3.55 -12.39 -28.95
CA PRO A 161 2.91 -11.08 -29.10
C PRO A 161 2.92 -10.32 -27.78
N ASP A 162 3.07 -9.00 -27.85
CA ASP A 162 2.94 -8.16 -26.67
C ASP A 162 1.46 -8.09 -26.24
N LEU A 163 1.19 -7.70 -24.99
CA LEU A 163 -0.19 -7.62 -24.51
C LEU A 163 -0.98 -6.53 -25.26
N HIS A 164 -0.34 -5.41 -25.61
CA HIS A 164 -0.95 -4.30 -26.34
C HIS A 164 -1.22 -4.60 -27.83
N ASP A 165 -0.73 -5.72 -28.37
CA ASP A 165 -1.09 -6.17 -29.72
C ASP A 165 -2.58 -6.60 -29.81
N TRP A 166 -3.22 -6.78 -28.65
CA TRP A 166 -4.62 -7.17 -28.51
C TRP A 166 -5.49 -5.95 -28.21
N ASP A 167 -6.67 -5.89 -28.84
CA ASP A 167 -7.67 -4.84 -28.61
C ASP A 167 -8.39 -5.14 -27.27
N LEU A 168 -7.74 -4.75 -26.17
CA LEU A 168 -8.22 -4.95 -24.80
C LEU A 168 -8.52 -3.59 -24.16
N THR A 169 -9.56 -3.54 -23.34
CA THR A 169 -9.80 -2.41 -22.44
C THR A 169 -9.06 -2.63 -21.13
N ALA A 170 -8.08 -1.79 -20.82
CA ALA A 170 -7.26 -1.86 -19.60
C ALA A 170 -6.57 -0.51 -19.30
N PRO A 171 -6.03 -0.29 -18.09
CA PRO A 171 -5.19 0.87 -17.82
C PRO A 171 -3.99 0.97 -18.78
N GLU A 172 -3.60 2.19 -19.16
CA GLU A 172 -2.49 2.46 -20.11
C GLU A 172 -1.18 1.76 -19.72
N SER A 173 -0.89 1.66 -18.41
CA SER A 173 0.32 1.01 -17.89
C SER A 173 0.46 -0.46 -18.31
N TRP A 174 -0.64 -1.14 -18.61
CA TRP A 174 -0.64 -2.53 -19.07
C TRP A 174 -0.02 -2.69 -20.46
N GLU A 175 0.15 -1.62 -21.24
CA GLU A 175 0.79 -1.69 -22.56
C GLU A 175 2.24 -2.18 -22.47
N SER A 176 2.88 -1.89 -21.33
CA SER A 176 4.26 -2.27 -21.02
C SER A 176 4.40 -3.69 -20.48
N ALA A 177 3.30 -4.44 -20.36
CA ALA A 177 3.32 -5.79 -19.80
C ALA A 177 4.19 -6.73 -20.64
N ALA A 178 5.20 -7.33 -20.02
CA ALA A 178 6.19 -8.15 -20.70
C ALA A 178 5.85 -9.63 -20.61
N ALA A 179 5.94 -10.36 -21.72
CA ALA A 179 5.83 -11.81 -21.72
C ALA A 179 7.01 -12.42 -20.93
N VAL A 180 6.72 -13.28 -19.95
CA VAL A 180 7.73 -13.90 -19.07
C VAL A 180 7.85 -15.41 -19.24
N ALA A 181 6.78 -16.07 -19.68
CA ALA A 181 6.77 -17.50 -19.94
C ALA A 181 5.79 -17.86 -21.05
N VAL A 182 6.13 -18.88 -21.85
CA VAL A 182 5.26 -19.47 -22.86
C VAL A 182 5.31 -20.98 -22.72
N GLU A 183 4.20 -21.60 -22.33
CA GLU A 183 4.11 -23.04 -22.11
C GLU A 183 2.74 -23.56 -22.55
N GLY A 184 2.72 -24.67 -23.31
CA GLY A 184 1.46 -25.34 -23.66
C GLY A 184 0.46 -24.48 -24.45
N GLY A 185 0.94 -23.47 -25.20
CA GLY A 185 0.07 -22.53 -25.93
C GLY A 185 -0.51 -21.39 -25.09
N ARG A 186 -0.08 -21.28 -23.82
CA ARG A 186 -0.37 -20.16 -22.92
C ARG A 186 0.82 -19.21 -22.87
N THR A 187 0.55 -17.92 -22.76
CA THR A 187 1.58 -16.90 -22.51
C THR A 187 1.29 -16.20 -21.20
N ARG A 188 2.29 -16.07 -20.33
CA ARG A 188 2.19 -15.28 -19.10
C ARG A 188 2.85 -13.93 -19.27
N TYR A 189 2.17 -12.88 -18.81
CA TYR A 189 2.65 -11.51 -18.84
C TYR A 189 2.81 -10.99 -17.41
N LEU A 190 3.93 -10.30 -17.15
CA LEU A 190 4.13 -9.55 -15.93
C LEU A 190 3.65 -8.11 -16.16
N VAL A 191 2.56 -7.75 -15.48
CA VAL A 191 1.96 -6.42 -15.49
C VAL A 191 2.52 -5.61 -14.33
N GLN A 192 2.99 -4.40 -14.60
CA GLN A 192 3.50 -3.45 -13.62
C GLN A 192 2.70 -2.16 -13.74
N ASP A 193 2.21 -1.66 -12.62
CA ASP A 193 1.43 -0.44 -12.56
C ASP A 193 1.67 0.28 -11.23
N THR A 194 1.37 1.58 -11.18
CA THR A 194 1.45 2.34 -9.93
C THR A 194 0.68 1.69 -8.78
N HIS A 195 -0.44 1.02 -9.05
CA HIS A 195 -1.25 0.32 -8.04
C HIS A 195 -0.72 -1.07 -7.67
N GLY A 196 0.25 -1.62 -8.40
CA GLY A 196 0.91 -2.87 -8.02
C GLY A 196 1.43 -3.72 -9.17
N ILE A 197 1.53 -5.02 -8.91
CA ILE A 197 2.13 -5.99 -9.85
C ILE A 197 1.27 -7.25 -9.93
N ALA A 198 1.09 -7.76 -11.14
CA ALA A 198 0.31 -8.96 -11.38
C ALA A 198 0.92 -9.84 -12.47
N VAL A 199 0.62 -11.13 -12.43
CA VAL A 199 0.85 -12.02 -13.57
C VAL A 199 -0.49 -12.46 -14.11
N ILE A 200 -0.68 -12.22 -15.41
CA ILE A 200 -1.83 -12.70 -16.16
C ILE A 200 -1.39 -13.74 -17.18
N GLU A 201 -2.30 -14.62 -17.58
CA GLU A 201 -2.09 -15.67 -18.57
C GLU A 201 -3.11 -15.56 -19.68
N THR A 202 -2.65 -15.58 -20.93
CA THR A 202 -3.51 -15.61 -22.12
C THR A 202 -3.57 -17.01 -22.73
N ASP A 203 -4.66 -17.28 -23.45
CA ASP A 203 -4.83 -18.51 -24.23
C ASP A 203 -4.75 -18.22 -25.73
N SER A 204 -3.80 -18.81 -26.43
CA SER A 204 -3.69 -18.65 -27.88
C SER A 204 -4.89 -19.19 -28.65
N ASP A 205 -5.64 -20.15 -28.11
CA ASP A 205 -6.86 -20.65 -28.74
C ASP A 205 -8.02 -19.66 -28.62
N VAL A 206 -8.18 -19.02 -27.45
CA VAL A 206 -9.19 -17.97 -27.24
C VAL A 206 -8.84 -16.72 -28.05
N LEU A 207 -7.58 -16.32 -28.01
CA LEU A 207 -7.11 -15.10 -28.67
C LEU A 207 -7.01 -15.22 -30.19
N ARG A 208 -7.06 -16.43 -30.76
CA ARG A 208 -6.98 -16.64 -32.21
C ARG A 208 -8.01 -15.81 -32.98
N ASP A 209 -9.22 -15.74 -32.45
CA ASP A 209 -10.36 -15.07 -33.05
C ASP A 209 -10.68 -13.72 -32.35
N TRP A 210 -9.84 -13.30 -31.39
CA TRP A 210 -10.01 -12.04 -30.69
C TRP A 210 -9.61 -10.87 -31.59
N PRO A 211 -10.32 -9.73 -31.53
CA PRO A 211 -9.92 -8.53 -32.27
C PRO A 211 -8.47 -8.12 -31.97
N ARG A 212 -7.79 -7.65 -33.02
CA ARG A 212 -6.48 -7.00 -32.92
C ARG A 212 -6.65 -5.53 -33.25
N GLY A 213 -6.09 -4.68 -32.41
CA GLY A 213 -6.34 -3.24 -32.38
C GLY A 213 -5.07 -2.42 -32.51
N GLU A 214 -5.21 -1.12 -32.32
CA GLU A 214 -4.10 -0.15 -32.31
C GLU A 214 -3.49 0.05 -30.91
N GLY A 215 -3.79 -0.83 -29.95
CA GLY A 215 -3.29 -0.73 -28.58
C GLY A 215 -4.35 -1.08 -27.55
N ILE A 216 -4.09 -0.69 -26.30
CA ILE A 216 -5.04 -0.80 -25.19
C ILE A 216 -5.96 0.43 -25.20
N ASP A 217 -7.27 0.21 -25.01
CA ASP A 217 -8.21 1.30 -24.75
C ASP A 217 -8.23 1.60 -23.23
N SER A 218 -7.55 2.68 -22.84
CA SER A 218 -7.47 3.14 -21.45
C SER A 218 -8.59 4.07 -21.04
N ALA A 219 -9.38 4.59 -21.98
CA ALA A 219 -10.28 5.72 -21.74
C ALA A 219 -11.28 5.44 -20.62
N SER A 220 -11.78 4.21 -20.52
CA SER A 220 -12.72 3.85 -19.45
C SER A 220 -12.09 3.83 -18.06
N SER A 221 -10.80 3.48 -17.95
CA SER A 221 -10.10 3.41 -16.67
C SER A 221 -9.75 4.79 -16.09
N GLU A 222 -9.91 5.86 -16.88
CA GLU A 222 -9.67 7.24 -16.47
C GLU A 222 -10.92 7.92 -15.90
N GLU A 223 -12.11 7.33 -16.10
CA GLU A 223 -13.39 7.90 -15.67
C GLU A 223 -13.94 7.22 -14.41
N ALA A 224 -14.49 8.02 -13.50
CA ALA A 224 -15.06 7.53 -12.24
C ALA A 224 -16.45 6.91 -12.43
N LEU A 225 -16.60 5.67 -11.98
CA LEU A 225 -17.86 4.90 -11.94
C LEU A 225 -17.84 3.99 -10.71
N PRO A 226 -18.91 3.84 -9.90
CA PRO A 226 -20.32 4.18 -10.09
C PRO A 226 -20.87 5.12 -8.99
N ASP A 227 -22.20 5.32 -8.91
CA ASP A 227 -22.89 5.94 -7.75
C ASP A 227 -22.64 5.19 -6.42
N ALA A 228 -22.07 3.98 -6.46
CA ALA A 228 -21.81 3.13 -5.31
C ALA A 228 -20.34 2.70 -5.26
N GLU A 229 -19.61 3.11 -4.23
CA GLU A 229 -18.17 2.85 -4.13
C GLU A 229 -17.86 1.51 -3.44
N PRO A 230 -16.71 0.88 -3.74
CA PRO A 230 -16.17 -0.20 -2.94
C PRO A 230 -16.03 0.18 -1.46
N GLU A 231 -16.21 -0.78 -0.56
CA GLU A 231 -16.15 -0.51 0.87
C GLU A 231 -14.77 -0.04 1.34
N LEU A 232 -14.78 0.98 2.19
CA LEU A 232 -13.60 1.48 2.88
C LEU A 232 -13.07 0.45 3.88
N ARG A 233 -11.83 0.00 3.67
CA ARG A 233 -11.15 -0.93 4.59
C ARG A 233 -9.92 -0.28 5.20
N ARG A 234 -10.02 0.03 6.49
CA ARG A 234 -8.91 0.51 7.33
C ARG A 234 -8.46 -0.60 8.30
N PRO A 235 -7.15 -0.78 8.55
CA PRO A 235 -6.69 -1.73 9.56
C PRO A 235 -7.20 -1.32 10.95
N ALA A 236 -7.88 -2.23 11.63
CA ALA A 236 -8.35 -2.02 13.00
C ALA A 236 -7.33 -2.52 14.04
N GLY A 237 -7.24 -1.84 15.17
CA GLY A 237 -6.45 -2.27 16.33
C GLY A 237 -5.01 -1.74 16.37
N PRO A 238 -4.25 -2.13 17.41
CA PRO A 238 -2.89 -1.64 17.66
C PRO A 238 -1.89 -2.21 16.64
N LEU A 239 -0.68 -1.62 16.60
CA LEU A 239 0.40 -2.18 15.78
C LEU A 239 0.80 -3.57 16.28
N THR A 240 1.07 -4.45 15.32
CA THR A 240 1.69 -5.76 15.55
C THR A 240 3.13 -5.73 15.01
N PRO A 241 4.02 -6.61 15.49
CA PRO A 241 5.38 -6.69 14.95
C PRO A 241 5.37 -6.93 13.44
N ALA A 242 4.50 -7.84 12.97
CA ALA A 242 4.35 -8.14 11.54
C ALA A 242 3.89 -6.92 10.72
N ARG A 243 2.94 -6.11 11.23
CA ARG A 243 2.48 -4.90 10.53
C ARG A 243 3.60 -3.86 10.42
N VAL A 244 4.43 -3.73 11.45
CA VAL A 244 5.60 -2.83 11.43
C VAL A 244 6.67 -3.36 10.48
N ASP A 245 6.96 -4.66 10.51
CA ASP A 245 7.93 -5.28 9.58
C ASP A 245 7.46 -5.18 8.12
N ASP A 246 6.16 -5.33 7.86
CA ASP A 246 5.56 -5.17 6.53
C ASP A 246 5.60 -3.71 6.05
N ALA A 247 5.32 -2.74 6.94
CA ALA A 247 5.28 -1.33 6.62
C ALA A 247 6.68 -0.74 6.34
N PHE A 248 7.66 -1.06 7.19
CA PHE A 248 8.98 -0.43 7.17
C PHE A 248 10.10 -1.34 6.64
N GLY A 249 9.84 -2.65 6.51
CA GLY A 249 10.84 -3.67 6.21
C GLY A 249 11.55 -4.14 7.49
N GLU A 250 11.54 -5.45 7.75
CA GLU A 250 12.11 -6.06 8.97
C GLU A 250 13.55 -5.60 9.27
N ARG A 251 14.38 -5.38 8.23
CA ARG A 251 15.76 -4.90 8.37
C ARG A 251 15.89 -3.47 8.92
N TYR A 252 14.82 -2.68 8.82
CA TYR A 252 14.72 -1.30 9.27
C TYR A 252 13.82 -1.15 10.49
N VAL A 253 13.64 -2.21 11.28
CA VAL A 253 12.89 -2.16 12.53
C VAL A 253 13.80 -2.56 13.68
N VAL A 254 14.05 -1.63 14.61
CA VAL A 254 14.85 -1.91 15.80
C VAL A 254 13.94 -2.37 16.95
N ARG A 255 14.26 -3.54 17.51
CA ARG A 255 13.66 -4.07 18.73
C ARG A 255 14.72 -4.17 19.81
N ILE A 256 14.45 -3.62 20.98
CA ILE A 256 15.40 -3.51 22.08
C ILE A 256 15.07 -4.57 23.13
N PRO A 257 15.96 -5.54 23.39
CA PRO A 257 15.74 -6.54 24.43
C PRO A 257 15.40 -5.88 25.77
N GLY A 258 14.52 -6.51 26.57
CA GLY A 258 14.03 -5.90 27.80
C GLY A 258 15.13 -5.51 28.81
N GLY A 259 16.28 -6.20 28.79
CA GLY A 259 17.45 -5.89 29.62
C GLY A 259 18.28 -4.70 29.12
N ASP A 260 18.11 -4.32 27.86
CA ASP A 260 18.84 -3.24 27.18
C ASP A 260 17.97 -1.99 26.96
N LEU A 261 16.72 -2.01 27.45
CA LEU A 261 15.83 -0.85 27.40
C LEU A 261 16.46 0.37 28.09
N PRO A 262 16.18 1.59 27.62
CA PRO A 262 16.76 2.81 28.18
C PRO A 262 16.58 2.91 29.70
N ALA A 263 17.65 3.26 30.39
CA ALA A 263 17.63 3.40 31.85
C ALA A 263 16.60 4.44 32.29
N GLY A 264 15.78 4.09 33.28
CA GLY A 264 14.71 4.96 33.79
C GLY A 264 13.43 4.96 32.97
N LEU A 265 13.35 4.28 31.83
CA LEU A 265 12.09 4.13 31.09
C LEU A 265 11.10 3.30 31.92
N GLU A 266 10.04 3.94 32.40
CA GLU A 266 9.05 3.35 33.32
C GLU A 266 7.71 3.06 32.64
N HIS A 267 7.34 3.83 31.63
CA HIS A 267 6.06 3.67 30.94
C HIS A 267 5.90 2.26 30.33
N PRO A 268 4.95 1.42 30.78
CA PRO A 268 4.83 0.04 30.33
C PRO A 268 4.56 -0.11 28.84
N GLY A 269 3.75 0.80 28.27
CA GLY A 269 3.42 0.79 26.84
C GLY A 269 4.65 1.02 25.96
N THR A 270 5.48 2.01 26.30
CA THR A 270 6.70 2.33 25.56
C THR A 270 7.73 1.21 25.68
N ARG A 271 7.88 0.61 26.86
CA ARG A 271 8.76 -0.55 27.08
C ARG A 271 8.37 -1.71 26.17
N ARG A 272 7.08 -2.05 26.14
CA ARG A 272 6.53 -3.11 25.29
C ARG A 272 6.68 -2.78 23.81
N HIS A 273 6.42 -1.54 23.42
CA HIS A 273 6.55 -1.12 22.03
C HIS A 273 8.00 -1.27 21.55
N LEU A 274 8.98 -0.78 22.32
CA LEU A 274 10.40 -0.91 21.96
C LEU A 274 10.90 -2.37 21.97
N SER A 275 10.38 -3.24 22.85
CA SER A 275 10.84 -4.63 22.93
C SER A 275 10.17 -5.58 21.94
N ASP A 276 8.86 -5.47 21.77
CA ASP A 276 8.06 -6.47 21.08
C ASP A 276 7.67 -6.00 19.68
N ILE A 277 7.22 -4.75 19.55
CA ILE A 277 6.69 -4.19 18.30
C ILE A 277 7.82 -3.70 17.40
N GLY A 278 8.72 -2.90 17.97
CA GLY A 278 9.85 -2.29 17.29
C GLY A 278 9.57 -0.88 16.79
N LEU A 279 10.64 -0.14 16.55
CA LEU A 279 10.64 1.23 16.05
C LEU A 279 11.28 1.24 14.65
N PRO A 280 10.70 1.92 13.65
CA PRO A 280 11.40 2.10 12.38
C PRO A 280 12.74 2.78 12.60
N THR A 281 13.80 2.35 11.93
CA THR A 281 15.12 2.99 12.03
C THR A 281 15.21 4.23 11.16
N VAL A 282 14.43 4.23 10.08
CA VAL A 282 14.34 5.32 9.11
C VAL A 282 12.89 5.40 8.61
N TRP A 283 12.43 6.61 8.33
CA TRP A 283 11.20 6.87 7.62
C TRP A 283 11.38 8.14 6.79
N VAL A 284 10.86 8.14 5.58
CA VAL A 284 11.00 9.20 4.59
C VAL A 284 9.68 9.40 3.89
N CYS A 285 9.18 10.63 3.87
CA CYS A 285 8.04 11.04 3.06
C CYS A 285 8.37 12.39 2.41
N HIS A 286 8.81 12.34 1.15
CA HIS A 286 9.29 13.49 0.40
C HIS A 286 10.34 14.32 1.17
N GLY A 287 9.98 15.51 1.66
CA GLY A 287 10.89 16.42 2.35
C GLY A 287 11.12 16.06 3.81
N ALA A 288 10.29 15.19 4.37
CA ALA A 288 10.37 14.80 5.77
C ALA A 288 11.15 13.49 5.92
N GLU A 289 12.18 13.53 6.75
CA GLU A 289 12.96 12.36 7.13
C GLU A 289 12.99 12.23 8.65
N TYR A 290 12.75 11.00 9.11
CA TYR A 290 12.92 10.54 10.48
C TYR A 290 14.04 9.52 10.53
N GLU A 291 14.93 9.68 11.50
CA GLU A 291 15.96 8.69 11.82
C GLU A 291 15.90 8.35 13.31
N ALA A 292 15.80 7.05 13.62
CA ALA A 292 15.91 6.58 14.99
C ALA A 292 17.36 6.54 15.42
N ARG A 293 17.61 6.87 16.69
CA ARG A 293 18.92 6.63 17.29
C ARG A 293 19.17 5.13 17.39
N PRO A 294 20.42 4.67 17.17
CA PRO A 294 20.80 3.30 17.48
C PRO A 294 20.43 2.94 18.92
N ALA A 295 20.06 1.69 19.20
CA ALA A 295 19.53 1.26 20.50
C ALA A 295 20.38 1.74 21.70
N GLY A 296 21.72 1.65 21.62
CA GLY A 296 22.63 2.12 22.67
C GLY A 296 22.75 3.64 22.83
N ALA A 297 22.21 4.42 21.90
CA ALA A 297 22.16 5.88 21.91
C ALA A 297 20.78 6.44 22.32
N ILE A 298 19.78 5.57 22.54
CA ILE A 298 18.48 5.95 23.10
C ILE A 298 18.66 6.12 24.61
N ARG A 299 18.83 7.36 25.05
CA ARG A 299 19.23 7.71 26.43
C ARG A 299 18.71 9.08 26.84
N PRO A 300 18.68 9.40 28.15
CA PRO A 300 18.39 10.74 28.62
C PRO A 300 19.29 11.80 27.97
N PRO A 301 18.80 13.04 27.77
CA PRO A 301 19.62 14.14 27.27
C PRO A 301 20.79 14.42 28.22
N ALA A 302 21.91 14.90 27.68
CA ALA A 302 23.01 15.37 28.50
C ALA A 302 22.68 16.73 29.13
N ASP A 303 23.38 17.06 30.22
CA ASP A 303 23.20 18.34 30.91
C ASP A 303 23.43 19.51 29.95
N GLY A 304 22.39 20.34 29.77
CA GLY A 304 22.42 21.51 28.89
C GLY A 304 21.96 21.27 27.45
N ASP A 305 21.62 20.04 27.06
CA ASP A 305 21.05 19.76 25.72
C ASP A 305 19.67 20.40 25.53
N LEU A 306 18.90 20.48 26.62
CA LEU A 306 17.58 21.09 26.68
C LEU A 306 17.61 22.31 27.60
N SER A 307 17.04 23.42 27.12
CA SER A 307 16.89 24.64 27.93
C SER A 307 15.63 24.54 28.77
N GLU A 308 15.74 24.78 30.07
CA GLU A 308 14.60 24.81 31.00
C GLU A 308 13.52 25.82 30.57
N ASP A 309 13.91 26.92 29.91
CA ASP A 309 12.96 27.94 29.41
C ASP A 309 12.00 27.42 28.33
N GLY A 310 12.36 26.34 27.63
CA GLY A 310 11.55 25.73 26.58
C GLY A 310 10.79 24.47 27.02
N LEU A 311 10.94 24.06 28.28
CA LEU A 311 10.24 22.90 28.83
C LEU A 311 8.88 23.32 29.43
N PRO A 312 7.82 22.51 29.25
CA PRO A 312 6.54 22.73 29.91
C PRO A 312 6.66 22.66 31.43
N GLY A 313 5.78 23.37 32.14
CA GLY A 313 5.74 23.33 33.60
C GLY A 313 5.55 21.91 34.12
N GLY A 314 6.45 21.46 35.00
CA GLY A 314 6.40 20.13 35.59
C GLY A 314 7.12 19.03 34.79
N VAL A 315 7.72 19.37 33.65
CA VAL A 315 8.60 18.49 32.88
C VAL A 315 10.04 18.95 33.05
N SER A 316 10.93 18.03 33.41
CA SER A 316 12.38 18.26 33.46
C SER A 316 13.08 17.51 32.32
N ALA A 317 14.29 17.93 31.96
CA ALA A 317 15.11 17.19 30.99
C ALA A 317 15.36 15.73 31.42
N SER A 318 15.38 15.44 32.72
CA SER A 318 15.56 14.09 33.27
C SER A 318 14.35 13.17 33.10
N ASP A 319 13.20 13.73 32.74
CA ASP A 319 11.99 13.00 32.41
C ASP A 319 11.96 12.56 30.94
N LEU A 320 12.94 12.98 30.13
CA LEU A 320 12.98 12.76 28.70
C LEU A 320 14.06 11.77 28.29
N ILE A 321 13.81 11.02 27.22
CA ILE A 321 14.73 10.06 26.61
C ILE A 321 14.77 10.34 25.12
N GLY A 322 15.93 10.78 24.61
CA GLY A 322 16.07 11.07 23.18
C GLY A 322 16.13 9.79 22.37
N PHE A 323 15.30 9.68 21.33
CA PHE A 323 15.14 8.43 20.57
C PHE A 323 15.27 8.56 19.05
N GLY A 324 15.25 9.77 18.51
CA GLY A 324 15.38 10.00 17.07
C GLY A 324 15.45 11.49 16.75
N ALA A 325 15.35 11.82 15.47
CA ALA A 325 15.25 13.20 15.01
C ALA A 325 14.41 13.27 13.72
N PHE A 326 13.85 14.46 13.48
CA PHE A 326 13.44 14.93 12.16
C PHE A 326 14.32 16.09 11.73
N GLU A 327 14.24 16.52 10.47
CA GLU A 327 14.92 17.73 9.98
C GLU A 327 14.64 19.00 10.82
N HIS A 328 13.50 19.05 11.51
CA HIS A 328 13.07 20.18 12.32
C HIS A 328 13.47 20.10 13.81
N GLY A 329 13.97 18.97 14.30
CA GLY A 329 14.31 18.84 15.72
C GLY A 329 14.58 17.42 16.21
N GLU A 330 15.02 17.34 17.46
CA GLU A 330 15.30 16.08 18.15
C GLU A 330 14.03 15.54 18.80
N LEU A 331 13.84 14.23 18.77
CA LEU A 331 12.67 13.56 19.32
C LEU A 331 12.95 12.95 20.69
N TYR A 332 11.98 13.10 21.58
CA TYR A 332 12.04 12.67 22.97
C TYR A 332 10.81 11.87 23.38
N LEU A 333 11.03 10.82 24.16
CA LEU A 333 10.00 10.09 24.90
C LEU A 333 9.97 10.58 26.33
N HIS A 334 8.79 10.85 26.87
CA HIS A 334 8.65 11.07 28.29
C HIS A 334 8.63 9.73 29.03
N ARG A 335 9.55 9.55 29.98
CA ARG A 335 9.86 8.24 30.59
C ARG A 335 8.72 7.65 31.42
N HIS A 336 7.82 8.48 31.93
CA HIS A 336 6.77 8.09 32.87
C HIS A 336 5.42 7.83 32.18
N ASP A 337 5.00 8.71 31.27
CA ASP A 337 3.71 8.59 30.56
C ASP A 337 3.84 8.11 29.11
N GLY A 338 5.06 8.05 28.56
CA GLY A 338 5.33 7.54 27.23
C GLY A 338 5.08 8.50 26.08
N SER A 339 4.66 9.73 26.35
CA SER A 339 4.36 10.72 25.32
C SER A 339 5.57 11.07 24.46
N VAL A 340 5.32 11.31 23.18
CA VAL A 340 6.35 11.64 22.18
C VAL A 340 6.36 13.14 21.95
N HIS A 341 7.56 13.72 21.94
CA HIS A 341 7.77 15.15 21.78
C HIS A 341 8.89 15.44 20.79
N ILE A 342 8.87 16.65 20.21
CA ILE A 342 9.97 17.20 19.43
C ILE A 342 10.51 18.48 20.06
N TRP A 343 11.82 18.59 20.13
CA TRP A 343 12.53 19.80 20.54
C TRP A 343 12.85 20.65 19.30
N THR A 344 11.98 21.62 19.02
CA THR A 344 11.93 22.35 17.75
C THR A 344 11.86 23.86 17.96
N ARG A 345 12.20 24.64 16.92
CA ARG A 345 11.94 26.10 16.91
C ARG A 345 10.52 26.45 16.46
N VAL A 346 9.81 25.49 15.88
CA VAL A 346 8.46 25.67 15.34
C VAL A 346 7.50 26.03 16.47
N GLY A 347 6.60 26.99 16.21
CA GLY A 347 5.67 27.50 17.21
C GLY A 347 6.28 28.36 18.33
N SER A 348 7.60 28.64 18.31
CA SER A 348 8.28 29.42 19.36
C SER A 348 9.05 30.63 18.83
N THR A 349 8.79 31.80 19.43
CA THR A 349 9.51 33.06 19.13
C THR A 349 10.73 33.28 20.01
N ARG A 350 10.95 32.45 21.04
CA ARG A 350 11.98 32.64 22.09
C ARG A 350 13.13 31.63 22.05
N GLY A 351 13.17 30.77 21.05
CA GLY A 351 14.14 29.67 20.95
C GLY A 351 13.45 28.34 20.72
N LYS A 352 14.16 27.23 20.98
CA LYS A 352 13.54 25.91 20.89
C LYS A 352 12.60 25.67 22.06
N ALA A 353 11.53 24.92 21.82
CA ALA A 353 10.57 24.47 22.82
C ALA A 353 10.22 22.99 22.60
N LEU A 354 9.73 22.34 23.65
CA LEU A 354 9.24 20.97 23.58
C LEU A 354 7.77 20.98 23.13
N VAL A 355 7.52 20.41 21.96
CA VAL A 355 6.18 20.32 21.36
C VAL A 355 5.72 18.86 21.40
N PRO A 356 4.51 18.56 21.91
CA PRO A 356 3.96 17.21 21.86
C PRO A 356 3.69 16.80 20.41
N LEU A 357 4.02 15.56 20.07
CA LEU A 357 3.78 14.96 18.75
C LEU A 357 2.91 13.72 18.78
N ALA A 358 2.84 12.99 19.90
CA ALA A 358 1.92 11.87 20.02
C ALA A 358 1.68 11.55 21.51
N PRO A 359 0.50 11.01 21.87
CA PRO A 359 0.22 10.57 23.23
C PRO A 359 1.12 9.42 23.69
N ASP A 360 1.56 8.56 22.76
CA ASP A 360 2.52 7.49 23.01
C ASP A 360 3.24 7.05 21.72
N LEU A 361 4.13 6.07 21.86
CA LEU A 361 4.91 5.53 20.75
C LEU A 361 4.08 4.68 19.78
N ASP A 362 2.96 4.09 20.21
CA ASP A 362 2.05 3.36 19.31
C ASP A 362 1.40 4.33 18.33
N VAL A 363 0.83 5.43 18.84
CA VAL A 363 0.22 6.47 17.98
C VAL A 363 1.27 7.08 17.06
N PHE A 364 2.45 7.43 17.56
CA PHE A 364 3.52 7.98 16.72
C PHE A 364 3.86 7.05 15.54
N THR A 365 4.13 5.77 15.81
CA THR A 365 4.49 4.81 14.76
C THR A 365 3.29 4.51 13.84
N ARG A 366 2.05 4.54 14.34
CA ARG A 366 0.85 4.38 13.51
C ARG A 366 0.64 5.52 12.54
N VAL A 367 0.97 6.75 12.93
CA VAL A 367 0.90 7.89 12.01
C VAL A 367 1.93 7.73 10.89
N LEU A 368 3.17 7.35 11.21
CA LEU A 368 4.20 7.08 10.19
C LEU A 368 3.81 5.94 9.24
N GLU A 369 3.23 4.86 9.77
CA GLU A 369 2.70 3.74 8.99
C GLU A 369 1.51 4.17 8.11
N ALA A 370 0.61 4.99 8.64
CA ALA A 370 -0.56 5.47 7.91
C ALA A 370 -0.12 6.33 6.71
N VAL A 371 0.89 7.20 6.87
CA VAL A 371 1.43 7.95 5.73
C VAL A 371 1.93 7.02 4.62
N TYR A 372 2.66 5.96 4.97
CA TYR A 372 3.11 4.99 3.96
C TYR A 372 2.00 4.21 3.30
N ARG A 373 1.00 3.79 4.08
CA ARG A 373 -0.20 3.16 3.56
C ARG A 373 -0.86 4.09 2.54
N TYR A 374 -1.31 5.27 2.99
CA TYR A 374 -2.05 6.20 2.14
C TYR A 374 -1.25 6.77 0.95
N SER A 375 0.08 6.78 0.99
CA SER A 375 0.92 7.39 -0.05
C SER A 375 0.53 7.04 -1.49
N ASN A 376 0.36 5.75 -1.80
CA ASN A 376 -0.02 5.32 -3.14
C ASN A 376 -1.40 5.82 -3.55
N ALA A 377 -2.40 5.75 -2.66
CA ALA A 377 -3.75 6.19 -2.97
C ALA A 377 -3.87 7.71 -3.07
N CYS A 378 -3.04 8.45 -2.34
CA CYS A 378 -2.98 9.90 -2.48
C CYS A 378 -2.35 10.32 -3.82
N TRP A 379 -1.26 9.68 -4.23
CA TRP A 379 -0.55 10.04 -5.46
C TRP A 379 -1.19 9.46 -6.72
N HIS A 380 -1.77 8.27 -6.59
CA HIS A 380 -2.42 7.52 -7.65
C HIS A 380 -3.80 7.06 -7.15
N PRO A 381 -4.74 8.00 -6.93
CA PRO A 381 -6.10 7.66 -6.59
C PRO A 381 -6.75 6.97 -7.78
N TYR A 382 -7.57 5.95 -7.52
CA TYR A 382 -8.52 5.51 -8.54
C TYR A 382 -9.51 6.65 -8.82
N PRO A 383 -10.09 6.74 -10.04
CA PRO A 383 -11.06 7.79 -10.34
C PRO A 383 -12.20 7.89 -9.32
N VAL A 384 -12.68 6.75 -8.80
CA VAL A 384 -13.72 6.68 -7.76
C VAL A 384 -13.30 7.18 -6.39
N GLU A 385 -12.00 7.29 -6.12
CA GLU A 385 -11.48 7.79 -4.83
C GLU A 385 -11.50 9.33 -4.77
N GLY A 386 -11.94 10.02 -5.83
CA GLY A 386 -12.20 11.46 -5.82
C GLY A 386 -10.96 12.36 -5.92
N GLY A 387 -9.78 11.77 -6.15
CA GLY A 387 -8.50 12.48 -6.26
C GLY A 387 -7.72 12.56 -4.94
N GLN A 388 -6.56 13.20 -4.99
CA GLN A 388 -5.63 13.30 -3.84
C GLN A 388 -6.28 13.94 -2.61
N ASP A 389 -7.02 15.03 -2.79
CA ASP A 389 -7.67 15.76 -1.69
C ASP A 389 -8.70 14.89 -0.95
N ALA A 390 -9.51 14.13 -1.67
CA ALA A 390 -10.51 13.25 -1.07
C ALA A 390 -9.86 12.10 -0.29
N VAL A 391 -8.80 11.49 -0.82
CA VAL A 391 -8.03 10.46 -0.09
C VAL A 391 -7.31 11.06 1.12
N ALA A 392 -6.79 12.28 1.00
CA ALA A 392 -6.16 13.00 2.11
C ALA A 392 -7.15 13.31 3.24
N GLU A 393 -8.40 13.65 2.93
CA GLU A 393 -9.47 13.80 3.93
C GLU A 393 -9.72 12.49 4.68
N LEU A 394 -9.80 11.35 3.98
CA LEU A 394 -9.94 10.03 4.60
C LEU A 394 -8.76 9.66 5.52
N PHE A 395 -7.54 10.07 5.14
CA PHE A 395 -6.37 9.93 6.01
C PHE A 395 -6.51 10.79 7.27
N LEU A 396 -6.88 12.07 7.13
CA LEU A 396 -7.05 12.99 8.26
C LEU A 396 -8.16 12.54 9.22
N GLU A 397 -9.26 12.01 8.69
CA GLU A 397 -10.33 11.41 9.50
C GLU A 397 -9.81 10.21 10.30
N GLU A 398 -9.05 9.30 9.70
CA GLU A 398 -8.46 8.17 10.43
C GLU A 398 -7.51 8.66 11.54
N MET A 399 -6.74 9.72 11.29
CA MET A 399 -5.83 10.29 12.27
C MET A 399 -6.57 10.99 13.41
N ASP A 400 -7.69 11.66 13.15
CA ASP A 400 -8.53 12.25 14.20
C ASP A 400 -9.22 11.17 15.05
N ASP A 401 -9.71 10.09 14.43
CA ASP A 401 -10.24 8.91 15.14
C ASP A 401 -9.17 8.25 16.04
N LEU A 402 -7.92 8.23 15.58
CA LEU A 402 -6.78 7.66 16.31
C LEU A 402 -6.38 8.54 17.50
N ALA A 403 -6.21 9.84 17.28
CA ALA A 403 -5.77 10.80 18.28
C ALA A 403 -6.39 12.18 18.02
N PRO A 404 -7.56 12.49 18.63
CA PRO A 404 -8.31 13.69 18.32
C PRO A 404 -7.50 14.98 18.50
N GLY A 405 -7.57 15.86 17.50
CA GLY A 405 -6.88 17.15 17.52
C GLY A 405 -5.36 17.09 17.30
N LEU A 406 -4.79 15.91 17.04
CA LEU A 406 -3.36 15.75 16.80
C LEU A 406 -2.89 16.55 15.57
N PHE A 407 -3.77 16.67 14.58
CA PHE A 407 -3.55 17.32 13.27
C PHE A 407 -4.19 18.72 13.20
N ASP A 408 -4.63 19.30 14.33
CA ASP A 408 -5.17 20.66 14.36
C ASP A 408 -4.09 21.68 13.97
N ARG A 409 -4.17 22.20 12.73
CA ARG A 409 -3.26 23.20 12.16
C ARG A 409 -3.18 24.49 12.99
N GLY A 410 -4.10 24.74 13.91
CA GLY A 410 -4.05 25.85 14.88
C GLY A 410 -3.06 25.62 16.04
N THR A 411 -2.48 24.43 16.16
CA THR A 411 -1.55 24.05 17.23
C THR A 411 -0.15 23.79 16.69
N PRO A 412 0.91 23.94 17.52
CA PRO A 412 2.27 23.57 17.11
C PRO A 412 2.41 22.08 16.72
N SER A 413 1.62 21.19 17.33
CA SER A 413 1.59 19.77 16.97
C SER A 413 1.06 19.56 15.55
N GLY A 414 -0.09 20.17 15.24
CA GLY A 414 -0.68 20.03 13.91
C GLY A 414 0.14 20.72 12.82
N GLU A 415 0.79 21.86 13.12
CA GLU A 415 1.75 22.48 12.21
C GLU A 415 2.92 21.53 11.91
N MET A 416 3.50 20.90 12.93
CA MET A 416 4.55 19.90 12.74
C MET A 416 4.09 18.70 11.91
N TRP A 417 2.92 18.12 12.23
CA TRP A 417 2.38 17.00 11.46
C TRP A 417 2.07 17.40 10.02
N SER A 418 1.59 18.62 9.78
CA SER A 418 1.31 19.11 8.42
C SER A 418 2.51 19.07 7.50
N TRP A 419 3.71 19.30 8.02
CA TRP A 419 4.92 19.21 7.21
C TRP A 419 5.31 17.76 6.94
N LEU A 420 5.06 16.87 7.89
CA LEU A 420 5.35 15.44 7.75
C LEU A 420 4.41 14.75 6.75
N TYR A 421 3.11 15.04 6.79
CA TYR A 421 2.14 14.43 5.88
C TYR A 421 1.99 15.19 4.54
N ALA A 422 2.52 16.42 4.41
CA ALA A 422 2.45 17.19 3.16
C ALA A 422 2.95 16.42 1.94
N GLY A 423 3.92 15.51 2.14
CA GLY A 423 4.42 14.64 1.08
C GLY A 423 3.36 13.74 0.42
N ILE A 424 2.25 13.44 1.11
CA ILE A 424 1.12 12.69 0.53
C ILE A 424 -0.13 13.55 0.30
N THR A 425 -0.28 14.71 0.95
CA THR A 425 -1.51 15.52 0.80
C THR A 425 -1.37 16.75 -0.09
N GLU A 426 -0.16 17.30 -0.24
CA GLU A 426 0.06 18.57 -0.93
C GLU A 426 1.08 18.43 -2.08
N LEU A 427 1.91 17.39 -2.05
CA LEU A 427 2.96 17.13 -3.03
C LEU A 427 2.63 15.86 -3.83
N GLY A 428 2.97 15.87 -5.13
CA GLY A 428 2.97 14.66 -5.94
C GLY A 428 4.17 13.76 -5.63
N VAL A 429 4.26 12.62 -6.33
CA VAL A 429 5.34 11.63 -6.21
C VAL A 429 6.74 12.26 -6.33
N ASP A 430 6.87 13.25 -7.23
CA ASP A 430 8.12 13.95 -7.53
C ASP A 430 8.34 15.24 -6.73
N GLY A 431 7.39 15.60 -5.84
CA GLY A 431 7.54 16.78 -4.98
C GLY A 431 7.01 18.11 -5.51
N PHE A 432 6.26 18.10 -6.60
CA PHE A 432 5.71 19.30 -7.26
C PHE A 432 4.21 19.23 -7.46
#